data_AF-A0A363CZD8-F1
#
_entry.id   AF-A0A363CZD8-F1
#
_cell.length_a   1.000
_cell.length_b   1.000
_cell.length_c   1.000
_cell.angle_alpha   90.00
_cell.angle_beta   90.00
_cell.angle_gamma   90.00
#
_symmetry.space_group_name_H-M   'P 1'
#
loop_
_entity.id
_entity.type
_entity.pdbx_description
1 polymer ?
#
loop_
_entity_poly.entity_id
_entity_poly.type
_entity_poly.pdbx_seq_one_letter_code
_entity_poly.pdbx_strand_id
1 'polypeptide(L)'
;MNDNNEEIFLCAICNVESGTCNEDCKFCTQSVRYKADIQRYTLKSIEQIIKEAKIARANGAVGFCLVTAGLGLTEKKTKFIAQAARAIKAENIGLRLIACNGTASVEQLKELKAAGVDNYNHNLETSRDFYPTICTTHSWDERYQTCLNVKEAGLKLVCGGIFGMGETQEDRISMIEAINSLDPMNVPLNFFHPNEALPIVENTITREEAFDLITLARKMIPNAHKIMVAGGRELMFGEEQYEIFKRGANAFVIGDYLTTSGKTPKDDVEALESFGYKIAKNFHIMPDEK
;
A
#
# COMPACT_ATOMS: atom_id res chain seq x y z
N MET A 1 10.27 6.53 28.42
CA MET A 1 11.33 6.05 27.53
C MET A 1 10.83 4.73 26.98
N ASN A 2 10.38 4.70 25.72
CA ASN A 2 9.84 3.48 25.13
C ASN A 2 11.01 2.58 24.75
N ASP A 3 11.02 1.37 25.33
CA ASP A 3 11.99 0.30 25.13
C ASP A 3 11.80 -0.44 23.79
N ASN A 4 11.19 0.19 22.79
CA ASN A 4 10.97 -0.46 21.49
C ASN A 4 12.17 -0.21 20.59
N ASN A 5 13.15 -1.10 20.70
CA ASN A 5 14.26 -1.31 19.78
C ASN A 5 13.78 -1.83 18.39
N GLU A 6 12.52 -1.56 18.01
CA GLU A 6 11.91 -2.00 16.77
C GLU A 6 12.31 -1.06 15.63
N GLU A 7 12.79 -1.66 14.53
CA GLU A 7 13.11 -0.90 13.34
C GLU A 7 11.83 -0.44 12.63
N ILE A 8 11.84 0.81 12.17
CA ILE A 8 10.77 1.39 11.35
C ILE A 8 11.09 1.15 9.88
N PHE A 9 10.17 0.52 9.16
CA PHE A 9 10.33 0.21 7.75
C PHE A 9 9.71 1.28 6.86
N LEU A 10 10.50 1.81 5.94
CA LEU A 10 10.07 2.81 4.98
C LEU A 10 9.75 2.18 3.62
N CYS A 11 8.60 2.51 3.06
CA CYS A 11 8.22 2.18 1.69
C CYS A 11 8.02 3.46 0.89
N ALA A 12 8.32 3.45 -0.41
CA ALA A 12 7.99 4.56 -1.31
C ALA A 12 7.12 4.07 -2.47
N ILE A 13 6.32 4.96 -3.03
CA ILE A 13 5.41 4.68 -4.14
C ILE A 13 5.93 5.28 -5.43
N CYS A 14 5.93 4.48 -6.49
CA CYS A 14 6.00 4.94 -7.87
C CYS A 14 4.63 4.74 -8.51
N ASN A 15 3.88 5.83 -8.71
CA ASN A 15 2.67 5.80 -9.52
C ASN A 15 3.08 5.69 -11.00
N VAL A 16 3.09 4.47 -11.54
CA VAL A 16 3.58 4.16 -12.89
C VAL A 16 2.59 4.61 -13.97
N GLU A 17 1.30 4.48 -13.69
CA GLU A 17 0.18 4.84 -14.56
C GLU A 17 -0.88 5.57 -13.74
N SER A 18 -1.26 6.78 -14.14
CA SER A 18 -2.14 7.65 -13.35
C SER A 18 -3.41 8.06 -14.09
N GLY A 19 -4.55 7.85 -13.44
CA GLY A 19 -5.82 8.45 -13.84
C GLY A 19 -6.45 7.86 -15.12
N THR A 20 -6.17 6.59 -15.43
CA THR A 20 -6.71 5.84 -16.59
C THR A 20 -7.73 4.77 -16.21
N CYS A 21 -8.15 4.72 -14.94
CA CYS A 21 -8.97 3.64 -14.38
C CYS A 21 -10.46 3.79 -14.73
N ASN A 22 -11.09 2.74 -15.26
CA ASN A 22 -12.53 2.73 -15.59
C ASN A 22 -13.44 2.24 -14.45
N GLU A 23 -12.84 1.77 -13.36
CA GLU A 23 -13.56 1.26 -12.19
C GLU A 23 -14.26 2.37 -11.42
N ASP A 24 -15.24 2.00 -10.60
CA ASP A 24 -16.11 2.92 -9.85
C ASP A 24 -15.87 2.86 -8.34
N CYS A 25 -14.64 2.61 -7.91
CA CYS A 25 -14.27 2.69 -6.50
C CYS A 25 -14.50 4.11 -5.99
N LYS A 26 -15.53 4.32 -5.16
CA LYS A 26 -15.99 5.64 -4.71
C LYS A 26 -14.96 6.45 -3.91
N PHE A 27 -13.88 5.82 -3.46
CA PHE A 27 -12.77 6.48 -2.77
C PHE A 27 -11.63 6.94 -3.70
N CYS A 28 -11.62 6.54 -4.97
CA CYS A 28 -10.43 6.60 -5.81
C CYS A 28 -10.48 7.76 -6.82
N THR A 29 -9.62 8.76 -6.59
CA THR A 29 -9.42 9.92 -7.49
C THR A 29 -8.91 9.53 -8.88
N GLN A 30 -8.32 8.35 -9.03
CA GLN A 30 -7.83 7.87 -10.33
C GLN A 30 -8.93 7.34 -11.25
N SER A 31 -10.15 7.12 -10.74
CA SER A 31 -11.28 6.75 -11.60
C SER A 31 -11.60 7.89 -12.57
N VAL A 32 -11.73 7.57 -13.85
CA VAL A 32 -12.16 8.53 -14.87
C VAL A 32 -13.61 8.95 -14.69
N ARG A 33 -14.41 8.20 -13.91
CA ARG A 33 -15.83 8.48 -13.66
C ARG A 33 -16.04 9.74 -12.84
N TYR A 34 -15.14 10.02 -11.90
CA TYR A 34 -15.28 11.09 -10.92
C TYR A 34 -14.60 12.39 -11.34
N LYS A 35 -13.72 12.36 -12.36
CA LYS A 35 -13.09 13.57 -12.93
C LYS A 35 -12.34 14.42 -11.88
N ALA A 36 -11.74 13.77 -10.88
CA ALA A 36 -10.86 14.46 -9.94
C ALA A 36 -9.72 15.17 -10.67
N ASP A 37 -9.36 16.36 -10.19
CA ASP A 37 -8.26 17.14 -10.72
C ASP A 37 -6.92 16.56 -10.23
N ILE A 38 -6.35 15.70 -11.08
CA ILE A 38 -5.10 14.98 -10.80
C ILE A 38 -4.25 14.96 -12.08
N GLN A 39 -2.94 14.77 -11.91
CA GLN A 39 -2.06 14.54 -13.05
C GLN A 39 -2.35 13.17 -13.68
N ARG A 40 -2.68 13.17 -14.99
CA ARG A 40 -3.00 11.95 -15.75
C ARG A 40 -1.93 11.65 -16.78
N TYR A 41 -1.51 10.39 -16.85
CA TYR A 41 -0.52 9.89 -17.81
C TYR A 41 -0.62 8.36 -17.92
N THR A 42 -0.22 7.82 -19.07
CA THR A 42 -0.34 6.38 -19.35
C THR A 42 0.74 5.56 -18.68
N LEU A 43 2.00 5.72 -19.04
CA LEU A 43 3.11 4.99 -18.40
C LEU A 43 4.31 5.93 -18.27
N LYS A 44 4.92 5.95 -17.08
CA LYS A 44 6.26 6.51 -16.89
C LYS A 44 7.28 5.73 -17.71
N SER A 45 8.38 6.37 -18.11
CA SER A 45 9.48 5.66 -18.74
C SER A 45 10.25 4.81 -17.71
N ILE A 46 10.93 3.76 -18.18
CA ILE A 46 11.74 2.90 -17.29
C ILE A 46 12.84 3.70 -16.60
N GLU A 47 13.46 4.65 -17.31
CA GLU A 47 14.51 5.52 -16.78
C GLU A 47 13.98 6.38 -15.61
N GLN A 48 12.77 6.92 -15.75
CA GLN A 48 12.12 7.68 -14.69
C GLN A 48 11.82 6.80 -13.47
N ILE A 49 11.31 5.58 -13.69
CA ILE A 49 11.05 4.62 -12.60
C ILE A 49 12.34 4.26 -11.86
N ILE A 50 13.45 4.01 -12.57
CA ILE A 50 14.76 3.74 -11.96
C ILE A 50 15.24 4.95 -11.14
N LYS A 51 15.08 6.17 -11.67
CA LYS A 51 15.45 7.40 -10.95
C LYS A 51 14.66 7.52 -9.64
N GLU A 52 13.36 7.31 -9.67
CA GLU A 52 12.50 7.33 -8.48
C GLU A 52 12.90 6.23 -7.48
N ALA A 53 13.25 5.03 -7.96
CA ALA A 53 13.74 3.94 -7.10
C ALA A 53 15.06 4.32 -6.39
N LYS A 54 16.00 4.93 -7.10
CA LYS A 54 17.27 5.42 -6.52
C LYS A 54 17.03 6.50 -5.46
N ILE A 55 16.11 7.44 -5.73
CA ILE A 55 15.73 8.49 -4.78
C ILE A 55 15.07 7.87 -3.54
N ALA A 56 14.15 6.94 -3.72
CA ALA A 56 13.50 6.24 -2.61
C ALA A 56 14.54 5.55 -1.72
N ARG A 57 15.47 4.79 -2.32
CA ARG A 57 16.54 4.12 -1.57
C ARG A 57 17.45 5.10 -0.85
N ALA A 58 17.82 6.21 -1.50
CA ALA A 58 18.66 7.25 -0.89
C ALA A 58 17.99 7.90 0.34
N ASN A 59 16.65 7.91 0.40
CA ASN A 59 15.87 8.37 1.56
C ASN A 59 15.49 7.23 2.52
N GLY A 60 16.20 6.11 2.50
CA GLY A 60 16.02 5.03 3.47
C GLY A 60 14.89 4.05 3.16
N ALA A 61 14.20 4.17 2.02
CA ALA A 61 13.21 3.17 1.63
C ALA A 61 13.86 1.78 1.48
N VAL A 62 13.14 0.78 1.99
CA VAL A 62 13.46 -0.65 1.79
C VAL A 62 12.41 -1.35 0.93
N GLY A 63 11.21 -0.78 0.83
CA GLY A 63 10.16 -1.20 -0.10
C GLY A 63 9.92 -0.15 -1.19
N PHE A 64 9.64 -0.61 -2.42
CA PHE A 64 9.33 0.26 -3.55
C PHE A 64 8.14 -0.29 -4.33
N CYS A 65 7.03 0.45 -4.30
CA CYS A 65 5.76 0.04 -4.90
C CYS A 65 5.65 0.51 -6.35
N LEU A 66 5.37 -0.41 -7.27
CA LEU A 66 5.08 -0.14 -8.67
C LEU A 66 3.55 -0.19 -8.87
N VAL A 67 2.91 0.98 -8.93
CA VAL A 67 1.45 1.08 -8.90
C VAL A 67 0.90 1.49 -10.25
N THR A 68 -0.14 0.81 -10.74
CA THR A 68 -0.84 1.19 -11.98
C THR A 68 -2.31 1.40 -11.72
N ALA A 69 -2.92 2.41 -12.34
CA ALA A 69 -4.36 2.59 -12.34
C ALA A 69 -5.07 1.48 -13.16
N GLY A 70 -6.27 1.06 -12.74
CA GLY A 70 -7.11 0.09 -13.46
C GLY A 70 -7.52 -1.12 -12.62
N LEU A 71 -8.38 -1.96 -13.18
CA LEU A 71 -8.90 -3.18 -12.53
C LEU A 71 -7.80 -4.18 -12.17
N GLY A 72 -6.89 -4.43 -13.11
CA GLY A 72 -5.94 -5.53 -13.00
C GLY A 72 -4.88 -5.55 -14.08
N LEU A 73 -4.05 -6.59 -14.01
CA LEU A 73 -3.00 -6.86 -14.98
C LEU A 73 -3.60 -7.29 -16.32
N THR A 74 -3.17 -6.60 -17.37
CA THR A 74 -3.26 -7.09 -18.76
C THR A 74 -1.90 -7.63 -19.18
N GLU A 75 -1.83 -8.41 -20.26
CA GLU A 75 -0.56 -8.90 -20.79
C GLU A 75 0.47 -7.77 -21.01
N LYS A 76 0.02 -6.62 -21.54
CA LYS A 76 0.87 -5.44 -21.74
C LYS A 76 1.38 -4.88 -20.41
N LYS A 77 0.51 -4.76 -19.39
CA LYS A 77 0.91 -4.27 -18.06
C LYS A 77 1.87 -5.25 -17.38
N THR A 78 1.60 -6.55 -17.44
CA THR A 78 2.48 -7.59 -16.88
C THR A 78 3.88 -7.48 -17.48
N LYS A 79 3.99 -7.44 -18.81
CA LYS A 79 5.29 -7.32 -19.50
C LYS A 79 6.04 -6.03 -19.13
N PHE A 80 5.32 -4.91 -19.03
CA PHE A 80 5.91 -3.62 -18.67
C PHE A 80 6.43 -3.60 -17.23
N ILE A 81 5.61 -4.07 -16.26
CA ILE A 81 6.01 -4.12 -14.85
C ILE A 81 7.15 -5.13 -14.65
N ALA A 82 7.14 -6.26 -15.37
CA ALA A 82 8.25 -7.20 -15.38
C ALA A 82 9.53 -6.58 -15.93
N GLN A 83 9.45 -5.75 -16.99
CA GLN A 83 10.59 -5.00 -17.52
C GLN A 83 11.13 -4.00 -16.49
N ALA A 84 10.24 -3.21 -15.86
CA ALA A 84 10.62 -2.26 -14.82
C ALA A 84 11.28 -2.95 -13.62
N ALA A 85 10.72 -4.08 -13.17
CA ALA A 85 11.28 -4.85 -12.06
C ALA A 85 12.70 -5.35 -12.37
N ARG A 86 12.92 -5.96 -13.54
CA ARG A 86 14.26 -6.38 -13.98
C ARG A 86 15.24 -5.22 -14.03
N ALA A 87 14.80 -4.09 -14.57
CA ALA A 87 15.65 -2.91 -14.69
C ALA A 87 16.07 -2.35 -13.31
N ILE A 88 15.14 -2.26 -12.35
CA ILE A 88 15.47 -1.84 -10.98
C ILE A 88 16.38 -2.86 -10.29
N LYS A 89 16.12 -4.17 -10.44
CA LYS A 89 16.97 -5.21 -9.84
C LYS A 89 18.40 -5.18 -10.39
N ALA A 90 18.58 -4.83 -11.67
CA ALA A 90 19.90 -4.67 -12.27
C ALA A 90 20.72 -3.53 -11.65
N GLU A 91 20.07 -2.52 -11.05
CA GLU A 91 20.75 -1.44 -10.34
C GLU A 91 21.33 -1.86 -8.98
N ASN A 92 20.96 -3.05 -8.47
CA ASN A 92 21.45 -3.62 -7.21
C ASN A 92 21.36 -2.67 -6.00
N ILE A 93 20.28 -1.89 -5.92
CA ILE A 93 20.08 -0.88 -4.86
C ILE A 93 19.39 -1.44 -3.59
N GLY A 94 19.13 -2.74 -3.53
CA GLY A 94 18.64 -3.41 -2.31
C GLY A 94 17.18 -3.14 -1.94
N LEU A 95 16.34 -2.75 -2.90
CA LEU A 95 14.90 -2.56 -2.69
C LEU A 95 14.12 -3.88 -2.85
N ARG A 96 13.16 -4.10 -1.97
CA ARG A 96 12.07 -5.06 -2.20
C ARG A 96 11.02 -4.42 -3.09
N LEU A 97 10.73 -5.07 -4.21
CA LEU A 97 9.75 -4.58 -5.18
C LEU A 97 8.37 -5.10 -4.83
N ILE A 98 7.41 -4.18 -4.80
CA ILE A 98 6.01 -4.47 -4.49
C ILE A 98 5.18 -4.10 -5.71
N ALA A 99 4.58 -5.09 -6.37
CA ALA A 99 3.66 -4.84 -7.48
C ALA A 99 2.26 -4.52 -6.93
N CYS A 100 1.68 -3.39 -7.34
CA CYS A 100 0.34 -2.95 -6.91
C CYS A 100 -0.53 -2.70 -8.16
N ASN A 101 -0.91 -3.77 -8.85
CA ASN A 101 -1.43 -3.68 -10.23
C ASN A 101 -2.84 -4.25 -10.40
N GLY A 102 -3.63 -4.29 -9.32
CA GLY A 102 -5.02 -4.75 -9.34
C GLY A 102 -5.15 -6.27 -9.35
N THR A 103 -6.23 -6.79 -9.93
CA THR A 103 -6.50 -8.23 -10.05
C THR A 103 -5.45 -8.92 -10.91
N ALA A 104 -5.11 -10.16 -10.56
CA ALA A 104 -4.06 -10.90 -11.24
C ALA A 104 -4.30 -12.42 -11.20
N SER A 105 -4.02 -13.07 -12.32
CA SER A 105 -3.93 -14.54 -12.42
C SER A 105 -2.61 -15.06 -11.83
N VAL A 106 -2.58 -16.34 -11.48
CA VAL A 106 -1.38 -17.02 -10.97
C VAL A 106 -0.23 -16.95 -11.99
N GLU A 107 -0.53 -17.06 -13.28
CA GLU A 107 0.45 -17.02 -14.37
C GLU A 107 1.13 -15.65 -14.45
N GLN A 108 0.35 -14.57 -14.41
CA GLN A 108 0.88 -13.20 -14.41
C GLN A 108 1.74 -12.94 -13.17
N LEU A 109 1.32 -13.44 -12.01
CA LEU A 109 2.06 -13.29 -10.75
C LEU A 109 3.37 -14.07 -10.78
N LYS A 110 3.39 -15.28 -11.35
CA LYS A 110 4.62 -16.05 -11.58
C LYS A 110 5.58 -15.34 -12.53
N GLU A 111 5.07 -14.69 -13.58
CA GLU A 111 5.89 -13.86 -14.49
C GLU A 111 6.52 -12.68 -13.74
N LEU A 112 5.74 -11.95 -12.94
CA LEU A 112 6.26 -10.84 -12.12
C LEU A 112 7.31 -11.32 -11.11
N LYS A 113 7.07 -12.46 -10.45
CA LYS A 113 8.03 -13.07 -9.53
C LYS A 113 9.35 -13.42 -10.24
N ALA A 114 9.28 -14.05 -11.41
CA ALA A 114 10.46 -14.36 -12.21
C ALA A 114 11.23 -13.11 -12.68
N ALA A 115 10.54 -11.97 -12.79
CA ALA A 115 11.13 -10.68 -13.10
C ALA A 115 11.78 -9.97 -11.90
N GLY A 116 11.64 -10.52 -10.69
CA GLY A 116 12.21 -9.98 -9.46
C GLY A 116 11.24 -9.16 -8.61
N VAL A 117 9.92 -9.25 -8.84
CA VAL A 117 8.95 -8.76 -7.86
C VAL A 117 8.99 -9.65 -6.62
N ASP A 118 9.09 -9.04 -5.44
CA ASP A 118 9.17 -9.76 -4.16
C ASP A 118 7.79 -9.98 -3.55
N ASN A 119 6.97 -8.91 -3.58
CA ASN A 119 5.67 -8.86 -2.94
C ASN A 119 4.59 -8.38 -3.93
N TYR A 120 3.35 -8.77 -3.70
CA TYR A 120 2.20 -8.24 -4.44
C TYR A 120 1.17 -7.65 -3.47
N ASN A 121 0.77 -6.41 -3.72
CA ASN A 121 -0.24 -5.71 -2.96
C ASN A 121 -1.62 -5.85 -3.59
N HIS A 122 -2.56 -6.37 -2.81
CA HIS A 122 -3.97 -6.36 -3.17
C HIS A 122 -4.81 -6.20 -1.89
N ASN A 123 -5.44 -5.04 -1.73
CA ASN A 123 -6.26 -4.74 -0.56
C ASN A 123 -7.67 -5.33 -0.72
N LEU A 124 -8.33 -5.66 0.39
CA LEU A 124 -9.78 -5.94 0.40
C LEU A 124 -10.61 -4.64 0.40
N GLU A 125 -9.97 -3.52 0.70
CA GLU A 125 -10.51 -2.15 0.81
C GLU A 125 -11.50 -1.96 1.96
N THR A 126 -12.48 -2.85 2.14
CA THR A 126 -13.46 -2.83 3.23
C THR A 126 -14.03 -4.24 3.51
N SER A 127 -15.04 -4.35 4.37
CA SER A 127 -15.78 -5.59 4.64
C SER A 127 -16.48 -6.11 3.39
N ARG A 128 -16.73 -7.42 3.33
CA ARG A 128 -17.46 -8.03 2.20
C ARG A 128 -18.86 -7.45 2.03
N ASP A 129 -19.54 -7.16 3.14
CA ASP A 129 -20.93 -6.70 3.16
C ASP A 129 -21.07 -5.21 2.83
N PHE A 130 -20.07 -4.39 3.18
CA PHE A 130 -20.05 -2.96 2.86
C PHE A 130 -19.52 -2.68 1.44
N TYR A 131 -18.70 -3.57 0.89
CA TYR A 131 -18.05 -3.40 -0.41
C TYR A 131 -18.97 -3.01 -1.59
N PRO A 132 -20.20 -3.57 -1.75
CA PRO A 132 -21.11 -3.16 -2.81
C PRO A 132 -21.53 -1.70 -2.76
N THR A 133 -21.39 -1.04 -1.60
CA THR A 133 -21.60 0.41 -1.48
C THR A 133 -20.41 1.21 -1.98
N ILE A 134 -19.22 0.60 -2.09
CA ILE A 134 -17.95 1.24 -2.45
C ILE A 134 -17.58 1.03 -3.91
N CYS A 135 -17.82 -0.15 -4.47
CA CYS A 135 -17.49 -0.47 -5.86
C CYS A 135 -18.47 -1.51 -6.41
N THR A 136 -18.91 -1.33 -7.66
CA THR A 136 -19.84 -2.24 -8.34
C THR A 136 -19.28 -2.85 -9.62
N THR A 137 -18.15 -2.33 -10.11
CA THR A 137 -17.50 -2.79 -11.35
C THR A 137 -16.75 -4.12 -11.21
N HIS A 138 -16.38 -4.50 -9.98
CA HIS A 138 -15.81 -5.80 -9.64
C HIS A 138 -16.26 -6.19 -8.22
N SER A 139 -16.17 -7.49 -7.92
CA SER A 139 -16.65 -8.05 -6.65
C SER A 139 -15.55 -8.10 -5.58
N TRP A 140 -15.96 -8.12 -4.32
CA TRP A 140 -15.06 -8.37 -3.20
C TRP A 140 -14.39 -9.75 -3.30
N ASP A 141 -15.12 -10.76 -3.80
CA ASP A 141 -14.61 -12.14 -3.93
C ASP A 141 -13.47 -12.24 -4.94
N GLU A 142 -13.52 -11.49 -6.04
CA GLU A 142 -12.41 -11.42 -7.01
C GLU A 142 -11.13 -10.84 -6.39
N ARG A 143 -11.28 -9.90 -5.44
CA ARG A 143 -10.15 -9.33 -4.71
C ARG A 143 -9.55 -10.35 -3.76
N TYR A 144 -10.39 -11.03 -2.99
CA TYR A 144 -9.96 -12.11 -2.10
C TYR A 144 -9.27 -13.23 -2.89
N GLN A 145 -9.82 -13.62 -4.04
CA GLN A 145 -9.21 -14.63 -4.92
C GLN A 145 -7.84 -14.17 -5.43
N THR A 146 -7.66 -12.89 -5.77
CA THR A 146 -6.34 -12.37 -6.15
C THR A 146 -5.33 -12.54 -5.02
N CYS A 147 -5.72 -12.29 -3.76
CA CYS A 147 -4.85 -12.53 -2.61
C CYS A 147 -4.42 -14.00 -2.46
N LEU A 148 -5.32 -14.94 -2.76
CA LEU A 148 -4.98 -16.37 -2.80
C LEU A 148 -4.01 -16.69 -3.95
N ASN A 149 -4.24 -16.13 -5.13
CA ASN A 149 -3.37 -16.32 -6.30
C ASN A 149 -1.93 -15.83 -6.02
N VAL A 150 -1.77 -14.75 -5.25
CA VAL A 150 -0.46 -14.22 -4.82
C VAL A 150 0.32 -15.27 -4.03
N LYS A 151 -0.35 -15.91 -3.06
CA LYS A 151 0.25 -16.98 -2.25
C LYS A 151 0.57 -18.20 -3.11
N GLU A 152 -0.32 -18.59 -4.02
CA GLU A 152 -0.09 -19.71 -4.94
C GLU A 152 1.10 -19.48 -5.88
N ALA A 153 1.29 -18.25 -6.37
CA ALA A 153 2.47 -17.86 -7.15
C ALA A 153 3.76 -17.82 -6.30
N GLY A 154 3.64 -17.92 -4.98
CA GLY A 154 4.74 -17.87 -4.02
C GLY A 154 5.35 -16.47 -3.86
N LEU A 155 4.60 -15.41 -4.18
CA LEU A 155 4.94 -14.04 -3.80
C LEU A 155 4.50 -13.80 -2.35
N LYS A 156 5.13 -12.85 -1.67
CA LYS A 156 4.64 -12.44 -0.35
C LYS A 156 3.43 -11.53 -0.51
N LEU A 157 2.36 -11.83 0.21
CA LEU A 157 1.13 -11.04 0.16
C LEU A 157 1.26 -9.76 0.98
N VAL A 158 0.88 -8.64 0.39
CA VAL A 158 0.56 -7.39 1.08
C VAL A 158 -0.93 -7.15 0.92
N CYS A 159 -1.67 -7.13 2.02
CA CYS A 159 -3.13 -7.02 1.98
C CYS A 159 -3.64 -6.19 3.16
N GLY A 160 -4.44 -5.18 2.86
CA GLY A 160 -5.02 -4.29 3.85
C GLY A 160 -6.34 -3.69 3.40
N GLY A 161 -6.65 -2.48 3.88
CA GLY A 161 -7.91 -1.80 3.59
C GLY A 161 -7.88 -0.30 3.87
N ILE A 162 -9.05 0.34 3.77
CA ILE A 162 -9.26 1.78 3.95
C ILE A 162 -10.29 1.98 5.06
N PHE A 163 -9.99 2.85 6.01
CA PHE A 163 -10.90 3.25 7.08
C PHE A 163 -11.44 4.67 6.85
N GLY A 164 -12.66 4.92 7.30
CA GLY A 164 -13.31 6.24 7.23
C GLY A 164 -14.11 6.48 5.95
N MET A 165 -14.54 5.44 5.26
CA MET A 165 -15.39 5.50 4.06
C MET A 165 -16.90 5.48 4.38
N GLY A 166 -17.27 5.47 5.66
CA GLY A 166 -18.65 5.32 6.13
C GLY A 166 -19.00 3.93 6.66
N GLU A 167 -18.02 3.01 6.72
CA GLU A 167 -18.20 1.67 7.25
C GLU A 167 -18.45 1.67 8.77
N THR A 168 -19.23 0.72 9.28
CA THR A 168 -19.51 0.58 10.72
C THR A 168 -18.33 -0.05 11.46
N GLN A 169 -18.38 -0.07 12.80
CA GLN A 169 -17.38 -0.80 13.58
C GLN A 169 -17.40 -2.31 13.29
N GLU A 170 -18.57 -2.91 13.02
CA GLU A 170 -18.63 -4.32 12.62
C GLU A 170 -17.96 -4.55 11.26
N ASP A 171 -18.14 -3.65 10.30
CA ASP A 171 -17.46 -3.73 9.01
C ASP A 171 -15.94 -3.69 9.16
N ARG A 172 -15.42 -2.80 10.01
CA ARG A 172 -13.98 -2.68 10.28
C ARG A 172 -13.41 -3.97 10.86
N ILE A 173 -14.11 -4.56 11.83
CA ILE A 173 -13.71 -5.84 12.44
C ILE A 173 -13.75 -6.96 11.40
N SER A 174 -14.85 -7.08 10.64
CA SER A 174 -15.02 -8.07 9.57
C SER A 174 -13.92 -7.98 8.51
N MET A 175 -13.55 -6.76 8.09
CA MET A 175 -12.42 -6.53 7.19
C MET A 175 -11.10 -7.02 7.79
N ILE A 176 -10.80 -6.68 9.05
CA ILE A 176 -9.54 -7.10 9.72
C ILE A 176 -9.49 -8.63 9.88
N GLU A 177 -10.61 -9.29 10.20
CA GLU A 177 -10.69 -10.74 10.26
C GLU A 177 -10.44 -11.39 8.90
N ALA A 178 -11.02 -10.85 7.83
CA ALA A 178 -10.79 -11.32 6.46
C ALA A 178 -9.34 -11.08 5.98
N ILE A 179 -8.71 -9.99 6.41
CA ILE A 179 -7.27 -9.76 6.15
C ILE A 179 -6.44 -10.80 6.92
N ASN A 180 -6.76 -11.07 8.19
CA ASN A 180 -6.04 -12.04 9.00
C ASN A 180 -6.12 -13.46 8.41
N SER A 181 -7.28 -13.87 7.88
CA SER A 181 -7.46 -15.20 7.29
C SER A 181 -6.59 -15.44 6.04
N LEU A 182 -6.15 -14.37 5.38
CA LEU A 182 -5.21 -14.42 4.26
C LEU A 182 -3.75 -14.59 4.70
N ASP A 183 -3.44 -14.39 5.99
CA ASP A 183 -2.08 -14.45 6.57
C ASP A 183 -1.04 -13.64 5.75
N PRO A 184 -1.26 -12.33 5.56
CA PRO A 184 -0.38 -11.48 4.77
C PRO A 184 0.92 -11.17 5.52
N MET A 185 2.01 -10.97 4.76
CA MET A 185 3.30 -10.55 5.34
C MET A 185 3.22 -9.11 5.88
N ASN A 186 2.58 -8.21 5.12
CA ASN A 186 2.43 -6.81 5.47
C ASN A 186 0.96 -6.39 5.32
N VAL A 187 0.48 -5.57 6.26
CA VAL A 187 -0.90 -5.07 6.30
C VAL A 187 -0.90 -3.53 6.21
N PRO A 188 -1.17 -2.95 5.03
CA PRO A 188 -1.41 -1.52 4.91
C PRO A 188 -2.74 -1.10 5.52
N LEU A 189 -2.70 -0.14 6.44
CA LEU A 189 -3.86 0.58 6.94
C LEU A 189 -3.87 1.94 6.26
N ASN A 190 -4.90 2.17 5.44
CA ASN A 190 -5.11 3.45 4.78
C ASN A 190 -6.26 4.16 5.48
N PHE A 191 -6.20 5.48 5.48
CA PHE A 191 -7.22 6.36 6.02
C PHE A 191 -7.78 7.18 4.87
N PHE A 192 -9.11 7.21 4.76
CA PHE A 192 -9.77 7.81 3.61
C PHE A 192 -9.33 9.27 3.43
N HIS A 193 -8.97 9.61 2.20
CA HIS A 193 -8.56 10.96 1.82
C HIS A 193 -9.72 11.60 1.03
N PRO A 194 -10.49 12.50 1.63
CA PRO A 194 -11.63 13.12 0.97
C PRO A 194 -11.22 13.96 -0.24
N ASN A 195 -12.06 13.95 -1.27
CA ASN A 195 -11.91 14.81 -2.43
C ASN A 195 -13.31 15.16 -2.96
N GLU A 196 -13.55 16.43 -3.27
CA GLU A 196 -14.87 16.94 -3.66
C GLU A 196 -15.42 16.29 -4.94
N ALA A 197 -14.55 15.74 -5.79
CA ALA A 197 -14.96 15.05 -7.01
C ALA A 197 -15.52 13.64 -6.73
N LEU A 198 -15.25 13.07 -5.56
CA LEU A 198 -15.62 11.71 -5.19
C LEU A 198 -17.03 11.64 -4.61
N PRO A 199 -17.72 10.48 -4.73
CA PRO A 199 -19.02 10.28 -4.09
C PRO A 199 -18.94 10.25 -2.55
N ILE A 200 -17.81 9.84 -1.98
CA ILE A 200 -17.54 9.92 -0.54
C ILE A 200 -16.73 11.19 -0.33
N VAL A 201 -17.29 12.14 0.41
CA VAL A 201 -16.75 13.51 0.52
C VAL A 201 -16.20 13.85 1.90
N GLU A 202 -16.39 12.96 2.88
CA GLU A 202 -15.93 13.15 4.25
C GLU A 202 -15.29 11.87 4.78
N ASN A 203 -14.31 12.02 5.66
CA ASN A 203 -13.77 10.92 6.44
C ASN A 203 -14.59 10.77 7.72
N THR A 204 -15.19 9.60 7.92
CA THR A 204 -16.16 9.37 9.00
C THR A 204 -15.53 8.92 10.32
N ILE A 205 -14.21 8.95 10.44
CA ILE A 205 -13.52 8.61 11.71
C ILE A 205 -12.66 9.76 12.20
N THR A 206 -12.53 9.80 13.52
CA THR A 206 -11.65 10.70 14.25
C THR A 206 -10.22 10.15 14.30
N ARG A 207 -9.27 11.01 14.67
CA ARG A 207 -7.87 10.62 14.89
C ARG A 207 -7.71 9.55 15.98
N GLU A 208 -8.46 9.68 17.07
CA GLU A 208 -8.40 8.70 18.16
C GLU A 208 -8.90 7.33 17.69
N GLU A 209 -10.03 7.29 16.96
CA GLU A 209 -10.50 6.03 16.35
C GLU A 209 -9.46 5.44 15.38
N ALA A 210 -8.78 6.29 14.58
CA ALA A 210 -7.70 5.84 13.70
C ALA A 210 -6.53 5.22 14.48
N PHE A 211 -6.13 5.78 15.62
CA PHE A 211 -5.11 5.19 16.50
C PHE A 211 -5.57 3.87 17.12
N ASP A 212 -6.83 3.78 17.54
CA ASP A 212 -7.42 2.55 18.07
C ASP A 212 -7.46 1.45 17.00
N LEU A 213 -7.74 1.80 15.74
CA LEU A 213 -7.73 0.87 14.61
C LEU A 213 -6.34 0.31 14.32
N ILE A 214 -5.27 1.11 14.46
CA ILE A 214 -3.89 0.60 14.35
C ILE A 214 -3.61 -0.42 15.45
N THR A 215 -3.99 -0.10 16.69
CA THR A 215 -3.81 -0.98 17.86
C THR A 215 -4.59 -2.29 17.69
N LEU A 216 -5.83 -2.18 17.21
CA LEU A 216 -6.72 -3.30 16.94
C LEU A 216 -6.15 -4.21 15.85
N ALA A 217 -5.70 -3.65 14.73
CA ALA A 217 -5.11 -4.41 13.63
C ALA A 217 -3.85 -5.17 14.08
N ARG A 218 -2.96 -4.54 14.85
CA ARG A 218 -1.78 -5.20 15.42
C ARG A 218 -2.16 -6.39 16.31
N LYS A 219 -3.20 -6.24 17.13
CA LYS A 219 -3.68 -7.31 18.02
C LYS A 219 -4.35 -8.46 17.26
N MET A 220 -5.15 -8.15 16.25
CA MET A 220 -5.93 -9.13 15.50
C MET A 220 -5.14 -9.86 14.42
N ILE A 221 -4.03 -9.28 13.95
CA ILE A 221 -3.16 -9.85 12.90
C ILE A 221 -1.74 -10.05 13.46
N PRO A 222 -1.55 -10.93 14.46
CA PRO A 222 -0.28 -11.06 15.17
C PRO A 222 0.87 -11.56 14.27
N ASN A 223 0.56 -12.27 13.19
CA ASN A 223 1.56 -12.82 12.26
C ASN A 223 2.10 -11.79 11.26
N ALA A 224 1.43 -10.63 11.11
CA ALA A 224 1.88 -9.61 10.18
C ALA A 224 3.23 -9.04 10.63
N HIS A 225 4.25 -9.22 9.79
CA HIS A 225 5.57 -8.64 10.03
C HIS A 225 5.47 -7.11 10.06
N LYS A 226 4.62 -6.53 9.21
CA LYS A 226 4.40 -5.08 9.14
C LYS A 226 2.94 -4.72 9.29
N ILE A 227 2.65 -3.85 10.24
CA ILE A 227 1.45 -3.01 10.21
C ILE A 227 1.91 -1.66 9.67
N MET A 228 1.46 -1.33 8.46
CA MET A 228 1.95 -0.20 7.67
C MET A 228 0.91 0.89 7.58
N VAL A 229 1.16 2.09 8.11
CA VAL A 229 0.28 3.24 7.86
C VAL A 229 0.64 3.84 6.51
N ALA A 230 -0.30 3.82 5.56
CA ALA A 230 -0.08 4.21 4.18
C ALA A 230 -0.93 5.45 3.81
N GLY A 231 -1.85 5.33 2.86
CA GLY A 231 -2.61 6.47 2.34
C GLY A 231 -3.34 7.23 3.46
N GLY A 232 -3.31 8.56 3.39
CA GLY A 232 -4.05 9.44 4.32
C GLY A 232 -3.37 9.72 5.66
N ARG A 233 -2.14 9.26 5.88
CA ARG A 233 -1.39 9.44 7.15
C ARG A 233 -1.37 10.90 7.62
N GLU A 234 -0.86 11.81 6.80
CA GLU A 234 -0.64 13.22 7.17
C GLU A 234 -1.98 13.91 7.44
N LEU A 235 -3.00 13.62 6.63
CA LEU A 235 -4.33 14.20 6.78
C LEU A 235 -5.01 13.71 8.06
N MET A 236 -4.91 12.41 8.36
CA MET A 236 -5.58 11.80 9.52
C MET A 236 -4.91 12.21 10.84
N PHE A 237 -3.57 12.18 10.89
CA PHE A 237 -2.83 12.31 12.14
C PHE A 237 -2.16 13.67 12.35
N GLY A 238 -1.99 14.49 11.30
CA GLY A 238 -1.35 15.80 11.40
C GLY A 238 0.05 15.72 12.03
N GLU A 239 0.30 16.54 13.05
CA GLU A 239 1.58 16.56 13.78
C GLU A 239 1.82 15.29 14.61
N GLU A 240 0.76 14.53 14.93
CA GLU A 240 0.85 13.30 15.74
C GLU A 240 1.10 12.06 14.89
N GLN A 241 1.43 12.20 13.60
CA GLN A 241 1.60 11.09 12.67
C GLN A 241 2.65 10.05 13.05
N TYR A 242 3.59 10.37 13.94
CA TYR A 242 4.61 9.42 14.43
C TYR A 242 4.18 8.69 15.72
N GLU A 243 3.06 9.07 16.33
CA GLU A 243 2.45 8.34 17.45
C GLU A 243 1.90 6.99 17.00
N ILE A 244 1.69 6.79 15.69
CA ILE A 244 1.29 5.51 15.09
C ILE A 244 2.19 4.34 15.53
N PHE A 245 3.48 4.59 15.78
CA PHE A 245 4.41 3.54 16.20
C PHE A 245 4.16 3.10 17.64
N LYS A 246 3.71 4.01 18.51
CA LYS A 246 3.25 3.66 19.86
C LYS A 246 1.91 2.92 19.85
N ARG A 247 1.20 2.91 18.71
CA ARG A 247 -0.05 2.19 18.49
C ARG A 247 0.15 0.85 17.77
N GLY A 248 1.39 0.45 17.50
CA GLY A 248 1.71 -0.87 16.95
C GLY A 248 1.98 -0.91 15.44
N ALA A 249 1.91 0.23 14.75
CA ALA A 249 2.51 0.34 13.41
C ALA A 249 4.03 0.22 13.53
N ASN A 250 4.66 -0.34 12.50
CA ASN A 250 6.13 -0.40 12.38
C ASN A 250 6.61 -0.15 10.95
N ALA A 251 5.72 0.32 10.09
CA ALA A 251 6.05 0.71 8.72
C ALA A 251 5.15 1.85 8.25
N PHE A 252 5.63 2.62 7.29
CA PHE A 252 4.83 3.66 6.64
C PHE A 252 5.38 4.05 5.26
N VAL A 253 4.55 4.75 4.47
CA VAL A 253 4.91 5.20 3.12
C VAL A 253 5.49 6.61 3.17
N ILE A 254 6.71 6.84 2.68
CA ILE A 254 7.34 8.17 2.61
C ILE A 254 7.13 8.81 1.23
N GLY A 255 7.11 10.15 1.21
CA GLY A 255 6.93 10.93 -0.01
C GLY A 255 5.50 10.92 -0.53
N ASP A 256 5.33 11.25 -1.81
CA ASP A 256 4.01 11.35 -2.42
C ASP A 256 3.32 9.98 -2.54
N TYR A 257 2.00 10.02 -2.45
CA TYR A 257 1.14 8.88 -2.72
C TYR A 257 0.81 8.80 -4.22
N LEU A 258 -0.36 8.26 -4.57
CA LEU A 258 -0.78 8.12 -5.96
C LEU A 258 -1.13 9.47 -6.59
N THR A 259 -1.97 10.25 -5.92
CA THR A 259 -2.50 11.52 -6.43
C THR A 259 -2.47 12.64 -5.39
N THR A 260 -1.87 12.40 -4.23
CA THR A 260 -1.85 13.33 -3.10
C THR A 260 -0.42 13.48 -2.63
N SER A 261 -0.05 14.70 -2.28
CA SER A 261 1.27 14.98 -1.73
C SER A 261 1.37 14.44 -0.32
N GLY A 262 2.53 13.86 -0.02
CA GLY A 262 2.90 13.49 1.34
C GLY A 262 3.89 14.49 1.92
N LYS A 263 4.34 14.22 3.16
CA LYS A 263 5.53 14.89 3.70
C LYS A 263 6.76 14.47 2.90
N THR A 264 7.76 15.35 2.81
CA THR A 264 8.96 14.99 2.04
C THR A 264 9.68 13.83 2.74
N PRO A 265 10.26 12.87 1.98
CA PRO A 265 10.98 11.74 2.57
C PRO A 265 12.08 12.16 3.55
N LYS A 266 12.74 13.28 3.28
CA LYS A 266 13.79 13.83 4.14
C LYS A 266 13.23 14.29 5.49
N ASP A 267 12.12 15.03 5.48
CA ASP A 267 11.51 15.52 6.72
C ASP A 267 10.96 14.35 7.56
N ASP A 268 10.48 13.28 6.91
CA ASP A 268 10.08 12.05 7.60
C ASP A 268 11.27 11.38 8.28
N VAL A 269 12.40 11.25 7.59
CA VAL A 269 13.64 10.68 8.15
C VAL A 269 14.17 11.51 9.32
N GLU A 270 14.26 12.83 9.15
CA GLU A 270 14.73 13.74 10.22
C GLU A 270 13.82 13.68 11.45
N ALA A 271 12.50 13.59 11.25
CA ALA A 271 11.56 13.44 12.35
C ALA A 271 11.76 12.12 13.09
N LEU A 272 11.88 10.98 12.38
CA LEU A 272 12.13 9.68 13.00
C LEU A 272 13.39 9.68 13.86
N GLU A 273 14.49 10.26 13.33
CA GLU A 273 15.74 10.41 14.06
C GLU A 273 15.58 11.28 15.31
N SER A 274 14.84 12.40 15.22
CA SER A 274 14.58 13.29 16.35
C SER A 274 13.76 12.62 17.47
N PHE A 275 12.84 11.71 17.11
CA PHE A 275 12.08 10.89 18.07
C PHE A 275 12.88 9.68 18.58
N GLY A 276 14.09 9.44 18.05
CA GLY A 276 14.95 8.33 18.45
C GLY A 276 14.59 6.97 17.84
N TYR A 277 13.77 6.94 16.78
CA TYR A 277 13.45 5.70 16.07
C TYR A 277 14.63 5.24 15.20
N LYS A 278 14.80 3.92 15.09
CA LYS A 278 15.79 3.31 14.19
C LYS A 278 15.13 2.97 12.87
N ILE A 279 15.64 3.51 11.77
CA ILE A 279 15.15 3.18 10.43
C ILE A 279 15.79 1.86 9.96
N ALA A 280 14.96 0.93 9.50
CA ALA A 280 15.41 -0.33 8.92
C ALA A 280 16.26 -0.07 7.67
N LYS A 281 17.50 -0.58 7.65
CA LYS A 281 18.39 -0.42 6.48
C LYS A 281 18.18 -1.49 5.41
N ASN A 282 17.69 -2.66 5.83
CA ASN A 282 17.43 -3.80 4.99
C ASN A 282 16.03 -4.35 5.30
N PHE A 283 15.40 -4.93 4.28
CA PHE A 283 14.27 -5.79 4.52
C PHE A 283 14.81 -7.08 5.14
N HIS A 284 14.50 -7.33 6.41
CA HIS A 284 14.96 -8.54 7.10
C HIS A 284 14.61 -9.78 6.25
N ILE A 285 15.64 -10.54 5.87
CA ILE A 285 15.51 -11.83 5.17
C ILE A 285 14.98 -12.80 6.22
N MET A 286 13.77 -13.34 6.03
CA MET A 286 13.28 -14.38 6.94
C MET A 286 14.19 -15.62 6.83
N PRO A 287 14.38 -16.39 7.91
CA PRO A 287 15.32 -17.52 7.94
C PRO A 287 15.17 -18.53 6.80
N ASP A 288 13.99 -18.62 6.20
CA ASP A 288 13.66 -19.57 5.11
C ASP A 288 14.01 -19.08 3.70
N GLU A 289 14.72 -17.95 3.55
CA GLU A 289 15.11 -17.37 2.25
C GLU A 289 16.58 -17.66 1.85
N LYS A 290 17.14 -18.81 2.27
CA LYS A 290 18.42 -19.34 1.75
C LYS A 290 18.24 -20.53 0.82
#